data_AF-A0A9D1CYC2-F1
#
_entry.id   AF-A0A9D1CYC2-F1
#
_cell.length_a   1.000
_cell.length_b   1.000
_cell.length_c   1.000
_cell.angle_alpha   90.00
_cell.angle_beta   90.00
_cell.angle_gamma   90.00
#
_symmetry.space_group_name_H-M   'P 1'
#
loop_
_entity.id
_entity.type
_entity.pdbx_description
1 polymer ?
#
loop_
_entity_poly.entity_id
_entity_poly.type
_entity_poly.pdbx_seq_one_letter_code
_entity_poly.pdbx_strand_id
1 'polypeptide(L)'
;MKKIIIISIFILGMILPSIDVKAVDVSNEEELRNAIEQGGDITLTKDIEITQPLVIDKDVNISGYRDILMQGDNTLMTVNSGNVTLNNVSLYAGWNGNYDEYDNPDTVVSGQGKALVVNGGNLTITTSNSNLYAGNIVLQLNGGTVTGAARIYAGEIKKMREFGIIKEV
;
A
#
# COMPACT_ATOMS: atom_id res chain seq x y z
N MET A 1 33.63 44.74 39.37
CA MET A 1 32.45 43.87 39.61
C MET A 1 32.42 42.83 38.49
N LYS A 2 32.65 41.54 38.80
CA LYS A 2 32.69 40.46 37.78
C LYS A 2 31.26 39.98 37.53
N LYS A 3 30.82 40.00 36.26
CA LYS A 3 29.52 39.45 35.83
C LYS A 3 29.68 37.94 35.64
N ILE A 4 28.95 37.15 36.43
CA ILE A 4 28.84 35.70 36.24
C ILE A 4 27.66 35.48 35.29
N ILE A 5 27.92 34.90 34.12
CA ILE A 5 26.88 34.44 33.19
C ILE A 5 26.63 32.97 33.50
N ILE A 6 25.42 32.63 33.95
CA ILE A 6 24.97 31.26 34.12
C ILE A 6 24.28 30.85 32.82
N ILE A 7 24.91 29.96 32.05
CA ILE A 7 24.28 29.31 30.90
C ILE A 7 23.65 28.02 31.42
N SER A 8 22.34 28.03 31.62
CA SER A 8 21.58 26.84 32.00
C SER A 8 21.19 26.08 30.73
N ILE A 9 21.85 24.95 30.47
CA ILE A 9 21.51 24.02 29.39
C ILE A 9 20.51 23.00 29.96
N PHE A 10 19.23 23.17 29.65
CA PHE A 10 18.22 22.13 29.84
C PHE A 10 18.30 21.18 28.64
N ILE A 11 19.07 20.10 28.74
CA ILE A 11 18.87 18.93 27.88
C ILE A 11 17.72 18.17 28.51
N LEU A 12 16.49 18.44 28.05
CA LEU A 12 15.38 17.52 28.25
C LEU A 12 15.70 16.27 27.43
N GLY A 13 16.37 15.29 28.05
CA GLY A 13 16.39 13.93 27.57
C GLY A 13 14.97 13.38 27.65
N MET A 14 14.17 13.57 26.60
CA MET A 14 12.97 12.78 26.42
C MET A 14 13.42 11.36 26.11
N ILE A 15 13.60 10.56 27.16
CA ILE A 15 13.44 9.11 27.03
C ILE A 15 11.95 8.93 26.77
N LEU A 16 11.58 8.88 25.49
CA LEU A 16 10.24 8.41 25.13
C LEU A 16 10.13 7.00 25.70
N PRO A 17 9.16 6.70 26.59
CA PRO A 17 8.88 5.32 26.92
C PRO A 17 8.65 4.58 25.61
N SER A 18 9.17 3.35 25.49
CA SER A 18 8.81 2.44 24.41
C SER A 18 7.31 2.19 24.51
N ILE A 19 6.52 3.07 23.90
CA ILE A 19 5.10 2.87 23.70
C ILE A 19 5.08 1.69 22.74
N ASP A 20 4.49 0.57 23.17
CA ASP A 20 3.96 -0.40 22.20
C ASP A 20 3.05 0.42 21.29
N VAL A 21 3.56 0.81 20.13
CA VAL A 21 2.78 1.53 19.14
C VAL A 21 1.81 0.49 18.63
N LYS A 22 0.61 0.48 19.22
CA LYS A 22 -0.49 -0.32 18.68
C LYS A 22 -0.68 0.11 17.23
N ALA A 23 -0.87 -0.89 16.37
CA ALA A 23 -1.20 -0.64 14.98
C ALA A 23 -2.38 0.36 14.90
N VAL A 24 -2.27 1.31 13.98
CA VAL A 24 -3.34 2.26 13.71
C VAL A 24 -4.35 1.58 12.81
N ASP A 25 -5.57 1.38 13.31
CA ASP A 25 -6.69 0.89 12.51
C ASP A 25 -7.17 1.99 11.57
N VAL A 26 -7.29 1.68 10.28
CA VAL A 26 -7.75 2.62 9.24
C VAL A 26 -8.87 1.99 8.41
N SER A 27 -9.79 2.82 7.95
CA SER A 27 -11.03 2.39 7.28
C SER A 27 -11.38 3.21 6.04
N ASN A 28 -10.59 4.24 5.73
CA ASN A 28 -10.76 5.15 4.61
C ASN A 28 -9.42 5.78 4.16
N GLU A 29 -9.43 6.47 3.01
CA GLU A 29 -8.23 7.06 2.40
C GLU A 29 -7.53 8.08 3.30
N GLU A 30 -8.28 8.98 3.96
CA GLU A 30 -7.71 10.03 4.79
C GLU A 30 -6.95 9.44 5.99
N GLU A 31 -7.58 8.48 6.68
CA GLU A 31 -6.94 7.74 7.79
C GLU A 31 -5.68 7.01 7.34
N LEU A 32 -5.72 6.33 6.18
CA LEU A 32 -4.55 5.63 5.64
C LEU A 32 -3.40 6.59 5.33
N ARG A 33 -3.68 7.74 4.69
CA ARG A 33 -2.65 8.76 4.38
C ARG A 33 -2.03 9.31 5.65
N ASN A 34 -2.85 9.70 6.61
CA ASN A 34 -2.38 10.21 7.90
C ASN A 34 -1.53 9.18 8.64
N ALA A 35 -1.91 7.89 8.60
CA ALA A 35 -1.14 6.82 9.22
C ALA A 35 0.20 6.56 8.50
N ILE A 36 0.23 6.59 7.16
CA ILE A 36 1.48 6.50 6.37
C ILE A 36 2.41 7.68 6.68
N GLU A 37 1.86 8.89 6.84
CA GLU A 37 2.61 10.08 7.25
C GLU A 37 3.16 9.98 8.68
N GLN A 38 2.56 9.18 9.56
CA GLN A 38 3.09 8.93 10.90
C GLN A 38 4.12 7.79 10.90
N GLY A 39 3.93 6.79 10.05
CA GLY A 39 4.73 5.57 9.99
C GLY A 39 4.33 4.54 11.05
N GLY A 40 5.03 3.41 11.08
CA GLY A 40 4.74 2.29 11.99
C GLY A 40 3.73 1.29 11.44
N ASP A 41 3.02 0.61 12.34
CA ASP A 41 2.07 -0.45 11.99
C ASP A 41 0.68 0.12 11.67
N ILE A 42 0.09 -0.33 10.57
CA ILE A 42 -1.22 0.09 10.04
C ILE A 42 -2.06 -1.17 9.78
N THR A 43 -3.29 -1.19 10.29
CA THR A 43 -4.26 -2.25 10.03
C THR A 43 -5.43 -1.71 9.22
N LEU A 44 -5.57 -2.20 7.99
CA LEU A 44 -6.75 -1.97 7.17
C LEU A 44 -7.92 -2.76 7.76
N THR A 45 -9.00 -2.07 8.11
CA THR A 45 -10.24 -2.69 8.60
C THR A 45 -11.26 -2.91 7.49
N LYS A 46 -11.08 -2.21 6.36
CA LYS A 46 -11.90 -2.26 5.14
C LYS A 46 -11.01 -2.13 3.92
N ASP A 47 -11.57 -2.48 2.76
CA ASP A 47 -10.97 -2.11 1.49
C ASP A 47 -10.98 -0.59 1.33
N ILE A 48 -9.89 -0.05 0.80
CA ILE A 48 -9.69 1.40 0.71
C ILE A 48 -9.51 1.78 -0.76
N GLU A 49 -10.50 2.49 -1.29
CA GLU A 49 -10.34 3.21 -2.55
C GLU A 49 -9.51 4.48 -2.30
N ILE A 50 -8.45 4.66 -3.09
CA ILE A 50 -7.61 5.85 -3.07
C ILE A 50 -7.74 6.63 -4.37
N THR A 51 -7.88 7.94 -4.23
CA THR A 51 -8.09 8.87 -5.35
C THR A 51 -6.79 9.51 -5.83
N GLN A 52 -5.73 9.43 -5.02
CA GLN A 52 -4.39 9.91 -5.36
C GLN A 52 -3.33 8.84 -5.08
N PRO A 53 -2.13 8.93 -5.69
CA PRO A 53 -1.02 8.04 -5.34
C PRO A 53 -0.66 8.08 -3.85
N LEU A 54 -0.30 6.93 -3.29
CA LEU A 54 0.33 6.82 -1.98
C LEU A 54 1.86 6.96 -2.16
N VAL A 55 2.47 7.84 -1.38
CA VAL A 55 3.92 8.03 -1.37
C VAL A 55 4.44 7.65 0.01
N ILE A 56 5.38 6.71 0.04
CA ILE A 56 5.95 6.17 1.27
C ILE A 56 7.43 6.50 1.32
N ASP A 57 7.79 7.33 2.31
CA ASP A 57 9.16 7.81 2.53
C ASP A 57 9.73 7.40 3.90
N LYS A 58 9.03 6.52 4.65
CA LYS A 58 9.38 6.09 6.00
C LYS A 58 9.02 4.63 6.24
N ASP A 59 9.33 4.13 7.44
CA ASP A 59 9.03 2.76 7.83
C ASP A 59 7.53 2.59 8.08
N VAL A 60 6.91 1.66 7.36
CA VAL A 60 5.46 1.39 7.44
C VAL A 60 5.20 -0.10 7.27
N ASN A 61 4.30 -0.66 8.05
CA ASN A 61 3.84 -2.04 7.90
C ASN A 61 2.32 -2.05 7.77
N ILE A 62 1.82 -2.38 6.58
CA ILE A 62 0.39 -2.35 6.26
C ILE A 62 -0.13 -3.78 6.22
N SER A 63 -1.19 -4.05 7.00
CA SER A 63 -1.82 -5.38 7.10
C SER A 63 -3.35 -5.30 7.13
N GLY A 64 -4.07 -6.43 7.12
CA GLY A 64 -5.51 -6.44 7.41
C GLY A 64 -6.38 -7.43 6.66
N TYR A 65 -5.85 -8.19 5.69
CA TYR A 65 -6.66 -9.00 4.75
C TYR A 65 -7.69 -8.13 4.02
N ARG A 66 -7.21 -7.00 3.48
CA ARG A 66 -7.98 -5.99 2.76
C ARG A 66 -7.21 -5.49 1.56
N ASP A 67 -7.94 -4.85 0.66
CA ASP A 67 -7.42 -4.36 -0.60
C ASP A 67 -7.28 -2.84 -0.61
N ILE A 68 -6.29 -2.34 -1.35
CA ILE A 68 -6.14 -0.92 -1.68
C ILE A 68 -6.36 -0.78 -3.19
N LEU A 69 -7.29 0.07 -3.60
CA LEU A 69 -7.76 0.17 -4.97
C LEU A 69 -7.60 1.57 -5.52
N MET A 70 -7.19 1.69 -6.77
CA MET A 70 -7.10 2.96 -7.47
C MET A 70 -7.64 2.81 -8.89
N GLN A 71 -8.58 3.69 -9.27
CA GLN A 71 -9.08 3.76 -10.65
C GLN A 71 -8.15 4.61 -11.54
N GLY A 72 -8.21 4.36 -12.85
CA GLY A 72 -7.51 5.16 -13.85
C GLY A 72 -6.01 4.85 -14.01
N ASP A 73 -5.35 5.64 -14.85
CA ASP A 73 -3.95 5.41 -15.25
C ASP A 73 -2.95 6.17 -14.37
N ASN A 74 -2.88 5.79 -13.09
CA ASN A 74 -1.96 6.36 -12.11
C ASN A 74 -1.10 5.29 -11.44
N THR A 75 -0.01 5.72 -10.80
CA THR A 75 0.70 4.85 -9.86
C THR A 75 -0.04 4.82 -8.53
N LEU A 76 -0.40 3.63 -8.06
CA LEU A 76 -1.11 3.42 -6.81
C LEU A 76 -0.19 3.70 -5.61
N MET A 77 0.97 3.04 -5.55
CA MET A 77 1.91 3.21 -4.44
C MET A 77 3.35 3.41 -4.95
N THR A 78 4.04 4.40 -4.37
CA THR A 78 5.45 4.67 -4.61
C THR A 78 6.22 4.59 -3.29
N VAL A 79 7.25 3.76 -3.24
CA VAL A 79 8.20 3.67 -2.13
C VAL A 79 9.48 4.40 -2.52
N ASN A 80 9.79 5.53 -1.89
CA ASN A 80 11.06 6.22 -2.12
C ASN A 80 12.11 5.87 -1.06
N SER A 81 11.70 5.58 0.17
CA SER A 81 12.59 5.21 1.27
C SER A 81 11.85 4.48 2.39
N GLY A 82 12.62 4.00 3.38
CA GLY A 82 12.10 3.27 4.53
C GLY A 82 11.98 1.76 4.30
N ASN A 83 11.57 1.06 5.36
CA ASN A 83 11.22 -0.35 5.36
C ASN A 83 9.70 -0.48 5.28
N VAL A 84 9.20 -0.84 4.10
CA VAL A 84 7.77 -0.98 3.82
C VAL A 84 7.40 -2.45 3.80
N THR A 85 6.41 -2.84 4.59
CA THR A 85 5.85 -4.20 4.56
C THR A 85 4.40 -4.18 4.12
N LEU A 86 4.05 -5.04 3.17
CA LEU A 86 2.67 -5.34 2.79
C LEU A 86 2.35 -6.78 3.21
N ASN A 87 1.46 -6.94 4.18
CA ASN A 87 1.17 -8.21 4.84
C ASN A 87 -0.32 -8.58 4.75
N ASN A 88 -0.67 -9.50 3.86
CA ASN A 88 -2.06 -9.80 3.52
C ASN A 88 -2.81 -8.55 3.03
N VAL A 89 -2.19 -7.83 2.10
CA VAL A 89 -2.79 -6.68 1.44
C VAL A 89 -2.65 -6.87 -0.06
N SER A 90 -3.74 -6.70 -0.81
CA SER A 90 -3.66 -6.67 -2.27
C SER A 90 -3.74 -5.24 -2.78
N LEU A 91 -3.07 -4.96 -3.90
CA LEU A 91 -3.10 -3.67 -4.57
C LEU A 91 -3.77 -3.82 -5.93
N TYR A 92 -4.75 -2.96 -6.24
CA TYR A 92 -5.46 -2.94 -7.53
C TYR A 92 -5.31 -1.58 -8.22
N ALA A 93 -4.34 -1.46 -9.12
CA ALA A 93 -4.13 -0.25 -9.91
C ALA A 93 -4.82 -0.32 -11.28
N GLY A 94 -5.61 0.70 -11.60
CA GLY A 94 -6.50 0.67 -12.76
C GLY A 94 -7.76 -0.16 -12.51
N TRP A 95 -8.21 -0.27 -11.26
CA TRP A 95 -9.47 -0.94 -10.91
C TRP A 95 -10.66 -0.31 -11.66
N ASN A 96 -11.65 -1.13 -12.04
CA ASN A 96 -12.80 -0.70 -12.85
C ASN A 96 -13.95 -0.07 -12.04
N GLY A 97 -13.82 0.08 -10.73
CA GLY A 97 -14.87 0.63 -9.87
C GLY A 97 -15.93 -0.38 -9.42
N ASN A 98 -15.81 -1.67 -9.76
CA ASN A 98 -16.82 -2.68 -9.45
C ASN A 98 -16.26 -3.83 -8.60
N TYR A 99 -17.15 -4.36 -7.76
CA TYR A 99 -16.97 -5.63 -7.05
C TYR A 99 -17.72 -6.74 -7.77
N ASP A 100 -17.22 -7.98 -7.65
CA ASP A 100 -17.87 -9.18 -8.14
C ASP A 100 -18.96 -9.69 -7.19
N GLU A 101 -19.60 -10.80 -7.55
CA GLU A 101 -20.67 -11.43 -6.75
C GLU A 101 -20.22 -11.92 -5.36
N TYR A 102 -18.91 -12.00 -5.12
CA TYR A 102 -18.31 -12.41 -3.85
C TYR A 102 -17.72 -11.24 -3.08
N ASP A 103 -18.06 -10.01 -3.45
CA ASP A 103 -17.56 -8.77 -2.84
C ASP A 103 -16.02 -8.63 -2.95
N ASN A 104 -15.43 -9.17 -4.03
CA ASN A 104 -14.02 -8.94 -4.35
C ASN A 104 -13.89 -7.97 -5.52
N PRO A 105 -12.76 -7.24 -5.65
CA PRO A 105 -12.55 -6.36 -6.79
C PRO A 105 -12.59 -7.16 -8.12
N ASP A 106 -13.45 -6.75 -9.05
CA ASP A 106 -13.78 -7.54 -10.25
C ASP A 106 -12.59 -7.65 -11.21
N THR A 107 -12.09 -6.51 -11.71
CA THR A 107 -10.99 -6.48 -12.66
C THR A 107 -10.22 -5.16 -12.65
N VAL A 108 -9.06 -5.17 -13.31
CA VAL A 108 -8.27 -3.98 -13.68
C VAL A 108 -8.41 -3.74 -15.19
N VAL A 109 -8.48 -2.47 -15.57
CA VAL A 109 -8.65 -2.04 -16.96
C VAL A 109 -7.32 -2.13 -17.68
N SER A 110 -7.25 -2.94 -18.74
CA SER A 110 -6.03 -3.11 -19.54
C SER A 110 -5.43 -1.78 -20.00
N GLY A 111 -4.12 -1.63 -19.84
CA GLY A 111 -3.38 -0.42 -20.17
C GLY A 111 -3.46 0.67 -19.11
N GLN A 112 -4.23 0.51 -18.02
CA GLN A 112 -4.32 1.49 -16.94
C GLN A 112 -3.56 1.04 -15.70
N GLY A 113 -2.89 2.00 -15.06
CA GLY A 113 -2.53 1.90 -13.66
C GLY A 113 -1.21 1.15 -13.44
N LYS A 114 -0.48 1.62 -12.44
CA LYS A 114 0.76 1.02 -11.99
C LYS A 114 0.68 0.68 -10.51
N ALA A 115 0.79 -0.58 -10.12
CA ALA A 115 0.56 -0.94 -8.72
C ALA A 115 1.67 -0.43 -7.80
N LEU A 116 2.94 -0.70 -8.14
CA LEU A 116 4.08 -0.33 -7.31
C LEU A 116 5.23 0.27 -8.11
N VAL A 117 5.78 1.36 -7.59
CA VAL A 117 7.09 1.89 -7.96
C VAL A 117 7.98 1.87 -6.73
N VAL A 118 9.18 1.31 -6.85
CA VAL A 118 10.18 1.32 -5.79
C VAL A 118 11.39 2.09 -6.30
N ASN A 119 11.58 3.29 -5.78
CA ASN A 119 12.71 4.17 -6.08
C ASN A 119 13.87 3.98 -5.10
N GLY A 120 13.58 3.56 -3.87
CA GLY A 120 14.55 3.31 -2.81
C GLY A 120 13.93 2.57 -1.63
N GLY A 121 14.71 2.36 -0.56
CA GLY A 121 14.27 1.62 0.63
C GLY A 121 14.18 0.10 0.41
N ASN A 122 13.45 -0.56 1.31
CA ASN A 122 13.20 -2.01 1.29
C ASN A 122 11.69 -2.25 1.31
N LEU A 123 11.16 -2.86 0.25
CA LEU A 123 9.80 -3.37 0.20
C LEU A 123 9.80 -4.87 0.51
N THR A 124 9.01 -5.28 1.50
CA THR A 124 8.77 -6.68 1.82
C THR A 124 7.30 -6.99 1.59
N ILE A 125 6.99 -7.96 0.73
CA ILE A 125 5.62 -8.43 0.51
C ILE A 125 5.49 -9.81 1.15
N THR A 126 4.86 -9.84 2.32
CA THR A 126 4.74 -11.06 3.10
C THR A 126 3.45 -11.80 2.75
N THR A 127 3.54 -13.13 2.80
CA THR A 127 2.46 -14.10 2.57
C THR A 127 2.00 -14.30 1.13
N SER A 128 1.54 -15.53 0.84
CA SER A 128 0.96 -15.91 -0.46
C SER A 128 -0.40 -15.28 -0.77
N ASN A 129 -0.95 -14.49 0.15
CA ASN A 129 -2.26 -13.84 -0.01
C ASN A 129 -2.14 -12.37 -0.43
N SER A 130 -0.94 -11.79 -0.37
CA SER A 130 -0.68 -10.48 -0.94
C SER A 130 -0.58 -10.60 -2.46
N ASN A 131 -1.46 -9.90 -3.18
CA ASN A 131 -1.51 -9.94 -4.63
C ASN A 131 -1.35 -8.52 -5.19
N LEU A 132 -0.67 -8.42 -6.33
CA LEU A 132 -0.48 -7.15 -7.02
C LEU A 132 -1.15 -7.22 -8.38
N TYR A 133 -2.13 -6.36 -8.59
CA TYR A 133 -2.94 -6.26 -9.79
C TYR A 133 -2.72 -4.90 -10.44
N ALA A 134 -2.39 -4.88 -11.73
CA ALA A 134 -2.31 -3.65 -12.50
C ALA A 134 -2.70 -3.89 -13.96
N GLY A 135 -3.46 -2.95 -14.53
CA GLY A 135 -3.77 -3.00 -15.96
C GLY A 135 -2.57 -2.71 -16.87
N ASN A 136 -1.53 -2.02 -16.37
CA ASN A 136 -0.32 -1.69 -17.14
C ASN A 136 0.95 -2.29 -16.52
N ILE A 137 1.47 -1.70 -15.44
CA ILE A 137 2.75 -2.12 -14.83
C ILE A 137 2.52 -2.53 -13.38
N VAL A 138 2.83 -3.77 -13.03
CA VAL A 138 2.62 -4.23 -11.64
C VAL A 138 3.71 -3.72 -10.70
N LEU A 139 4.98 -3.92 -11.05
CA LEU A 139 6.11 -3.52 -10.23
C LEU A 139 7.19 -2.90 -11.12
N GLN A 140 7.58 -1.67 -10.80
CA GLN A 140 8.73 -1.00 -11.38
C GLN A 140 9.79 -0.76 -10.31
N LEU A 141 10.96 -1.39 -10.47
CA LEU A 141 12.10 -1.23 -9.57
C LEU A 141 13.13 -0.28 -10.19
N ASN A 142 13.18 0.96 -9.70
CA ASN A 142 14.16 1.96 -10.11
C ASN A 142 15.38 2.00 -9.16
N GLY A 143 15.20 1.53 -7.91
CA GLY A 143 16.23 1.42 -6.88
C GLY A 143 15.70 0.72 -5.63
N GLY A 144 16.52 0.54 -4.60
CA GLY A 144 16.12 -0.16 -3.37
C GLY A 144 16.05 -1.69 -3.55
N THR A 145 15.33 -2.35 -2.64
CA THR A 145 15.13 -3.81 -2.67
C THR A 145 13.66 -4.19 -2.58
N VAL A 146 13.30 -5.29 -3.23
CA VAL A 146 11.99 -5.93 -3.10
C VAL A 146 12.22 -7.39 -2.73
N THR A 147 11.61 -7.83 -1.64
CA THR A 147 11.67 -9.22 -1.17
C THR A 147 10.26 -9.72 -0.86
N GLY A 148 10.07 -11.04 -0.94
CA GLY A 148 8.79 -11.66 -0.62
C GLY A 148 8.20 -12.48 -1.75
N ALA A 149 6.97 -12.95 -1.54
CA ALA A 149 6.27 -13.82 -2.47
C ALA A 149 4.85 -13.27 -2.70
N ALA A 150 4.70 -12.47 -3.75
CA ALA A 150 3.40 -11.97 -4.20
C ALA A 150 3.00 -12.64 -5.50
N ARG A 151 1.68 -12.82 -5.71
CA ARG A 151 1.17 -13.10 -7.06
C ARG A 151 1.06 -11.79 -7.82
N ILE A 152 1.55 -11.78 -9.04
CA ILE A 152 1.62 -10.60 -9.91
C ILE A 152 0.71 -10.83 -11.12
N TYR A 153 -0.22 -9.90 -11.34
CA TYR A 153 -1.18 -9.96 -12.44
C TYR A 153 -1.15 -8.63 -13.20
N ALA A 154 -0.68 -8.69 -14.45
CA ALA A 154 -0.55 -7.53 -15.34
C ALA A 154 -1.51 -7.64 -16.54
N GLY A 155 -2.08 -6.52 -16.98
CA GLY A 155 -2.94 -6.47 -18.17
C GLY A 155 -4.41 -6.75 -17.87
N GLU A 156 -5.15 -7.27 -18.86
CA GLU A 156 -6.56 -7.60 -18.68
C GLU A 156 -6.73 -8.86 -17.83
N ILE A 157 -7.30 -8.71 -16.63
CA ILE A 157 -7.71 -9.85 -15.80
C ILE A 157 -9.18 -10.14 -16.11
N LYS A 158 -9.43 -10.84 -17.21
CA LYS A 158 -10.74 -11.46 -17.42
C LYS A 158 -10.79 -12.73 -16.57
N LYS A 159 -11.49 -12.71 -15.43
CA LYS A 159 -11.98 -13.96 -14.84
C LYS A 159 -12.78 -14.67 -15.93
N MET A 160 -12.41 -15.91 -16.27
CA MET A 160 -13.16 -16.71 -17.24
C MET A 160 -14.59 -16.87 -16.72
N ARG A 161 -15.53 -16.05 -17.19
CA ARG A 161 -16.96 -16.34 -17.02
C ARG A 161 -17.24 -17.56 -17.88
N GLU A 162 -17.74 -18.62 -17.29
CA GLU A 162 -18.14 -19.83 -18.01
C GLU A 162 -18.97 -19.44 -19.23
N PHE A 163 -18.46 -19.74 -20.42
CA PHE A 163 -19.21 -19.56 -21.66
C PHE A 163 -20.37 -20.55 -21.62
N GLY A 164 -21.56 -20.04 -21.32
CA GLY A 164 -22.80 -20.78 -21.50
C GLY A 164 -22.84 -21.36 -22.92
N ILE A 165 -23.02 -22.67 -23.00
CA ILE A 165 -23.13 -23.42 -24.25
C ILE A 165 -24.23 -22.78 -25.09
N ILE A 166 -23.87 -22.13 -26.20
CA ILE A 166 -24.83 -21.78 -27.24
C ILE A 166 -25.19 -23.10 -27.91
N LYS A 167 -26.30 -23.71 -27.49
CA LYS A 167 -26.98 -24.73 -28.28
C LYS A 167 -27.68 -23.99 -29.42
N GLU A 168 -27.09 -24.02 -30.61
CA GLU A 168 -27.85 -23.76 -31.83
C GLU A 168 -28.94 -24.84 -31.94
N VAL A 169 -30.18 -24.40 -32.18
CA VAL A 169 -31.34 -25.24 -32.52
C VAL A 169 -31.63 -25.07 -34.00
#